data_AF-A0ABD6DQ24-F1
#
_entry.id   AF-A0ABD6DQ24-F1
#
_cell.length_a   1.000
_cell.length_b   1.000
_cell.length_c   1.000
_cell.angle_alpha   90.00
_cell.angle_beta   90.00
_cell.angle_gamma   90.00
#
_symmetry.space_group_name_H-M   'P 1'
#
loop_
_entity.id
_entity.type
_entity.pdbx_description
1 polymer ?
#
loop_
_entity_poly.entity_id
_entity_poly.type
_entity_poly.pdbx_seq_one_letter_code
_entity_poly.pdbx_strand_id
1 'polypeptide(L)'
;MATSRPEHPLAGEPGTVEWYGRLVQRLGGGLAVAALLVAASTGAALGLEAGTTDAALSRLVTVAAADPTTLPTLAAVYHYGLVGVVVGTWFLGLGFILTGVFE
;
A
#
# COMPACT_ATOMS: atom_id res chain seq x y z
N MET A 1 -36.14 -6.22 43.76
CA MET A 1 -35.47 -6.97 42.68
C MET A 1 -34.64 -5.96 41.90
N ALA A 2 -33.36 -5.82 42.26
CA ALA A 2 -32.45 -4.89 41.61
C ALA A 2 -31.68 -5.66 40.53
N THR A 3 -31.85 -5.26 39.28
CA THR A 3 -31.10 -5.80 38.14
C THR A 3 -29.72 -5.15 38.13
N SER A 4 -28.70 -5.81 38.67
CA SER A 4 -27.31 -5.42 38.46
C SER A 4 -26.96 -5.65 36.99
N ARG A 5 -26.88 -4.55 36.23
CA ARG A 5 -26.21 -4.55 34.92
C ARG A 5 -24.73 -4.90 35.16
N PRO A 6 -24.11 -5.77 34.35
CA PRO A 6 -22.67 -5.87 34.34
C PRO A 6 -22.12 -4.57 33.75
N GLU A 7 -21.44 -3.80 34.59
CA GLU A 7 -20.63 -2.67 34.15
C GLU A 7 -19.53 -3.24 33.26
N HIS A 8 -19.66 -3.01 31.97
CA HIS A 8 -18.64 -3.37 30.98
C HIS A 8 -17.47 -2.39 31.17
N PRO A 9 -16.30 -2.81 31.68
CA PRO A 9 -15.17 -1.91 31.81
C PRO A 9 -14.42 -1.96 30.48
N LEU A 10 -14.88 -1.20 29.48
CA LEU A 10 -14.13 -0.99 28.23
C LEU A 10 -14.00 0.50 27.90
N ALA A 11 -14.07 1.35 28.93
CA ALA A 11 -13.78 2.78 28.81
C ALA A 11 -12.36 3.04 29.32
N GLY A 12 -11.33 2.86 28.49
CA GLY A 12 -10.02 3.44 28.81
C GLY A 12 -8.77 2.75 28.26
N GLU A 13 -8.83 1.52 27.75
CA GLU A 13 -7.68 0.92 27.07
C GLU A 13 -7.85 1.11 25.56
N PRO A 14 -6.82 1.57 24.81
CA PRO A 14 -6.86 1.48 23.36
C PRO A 14 -7.07 0.01 23.02
N GLY A 15 -8.29 -0.34 22.63
CA GLY A 15 -8.67 -1.72 22.42
C GLY A 15 -7.67 -2.36 21.47
N THR A 16 -7.31 -3.60 21.71
CA THR A 16 -6.35 -4.39 20.91
C THR A 16 -6.44 -4.14 19.39
N VAL A 17 -7.65 -3.89 18.89
CA VAL A 17 -7.97 -3.48 17.51
C VAL A 17 -7.27 -2.19 17.05
N GLU A 18 -7.24 -1.13 17.86
CA GLU A 18 -6.61 0.15 17.54
C GLU A 18 -5.07 0.02 17.47
N TRP A 19 -4.49 -0.84 18.32
CA TRP A 19 -3.06 -1.17 18.24
C TRP A 19 -2.74 -1.91 16.94
N TYR A 20 -3.54 -2.92 16.58
CA TYR A 20 -3.39 -3.63 15.30
C TYR A 20 -3.58 -2.69 14.11
N GLY A 21 -4.56 -1.78 14.16
CA GLY A 21 -4.78 -0.79 13.12
C GLY A 21 -3.56 0.10 12.89
N ARG A 22 -2.97 0.66 13.96
CA ARG A 22 -1.74 1.47 13.87
C ARG A 22 -0.55 0.69 13.33
N LEU A 23 -0.39 -0.58 13.71
CA LEU A 23 0.67 -1.44 13.18
C LEU A 23 0.50 -1.67 11.67
N VAL A 24 -0.72 -1.99 11.24
CA VAL A 24 -1.07 -2.21 9.84
C VAL A 24 -0.86 -0.94 9.00
N GLN A 25 -1.21 0.25 9.52
CA GLN A 25 -0.92 1.52 8.85
C GLN A 25 0.58 1.75 8.66
N ARG A 26 1.40 1.50 9.69
CA ARG A 26 2.86 1.70 9.61
C ARG A 26 3.49 0.75 8.60
N LEU A 27 3.09 -0.52 8.62
CA LEU A 27 3.57 -1.52 7.67
C LEU A 27 3.11 -1.21 6.24
N GLY A 28 1.83 -0.87 6.05
CA GLY A 28 1.28 -0.48 4.76
C GLY A 28 1.94 0.77 4.18
N GLY A 29 2.11 1.81 5.01
CA GLY A 29 2.79 3.04 4.61
C GLY A 29 4.26 2.83 4.29
N GLY A 30 4.99 2.08 5.14
CA GLY A 30 6.39 1.76 4.87
C GLY A 30 6.58 0.96 3.59
N LEU A 31 5.72 -0.04 3.36
CA LEU A 31 5.71 -0.83 2.13
C LEU A 31 5.39 0.03 0.90
N ALA A 32 4.37 0.87 0.98
CA ALA A 32 3.98 1.76 -0.11
C ALA A 32 5.09 2.74 -0.49
N VAL A 33 5.76 3.34 0.51
CA VAL A 33 6.88 4.27 0.28
C VAL A 33 8.07 3.56 -0.36
N ALA A 34 8.47 2.39 0.17
CA ALA A 34 9.58 1.63 -0.39
C ALA A 34 9.29 1.21 -1.84
N ALA A 35 8.08 0.72 -2.09
CA ALA A 35 7.64 0.30 -3.42
C ALA A 35 7.54 1.48 -4.39
N LEU A 36 7.14 2.66 -3.92
CA LEU A 36 7.09 3.89 -4.71
C LEU A 36 8.50 4.36 -5.10
N LEU A 37 9.46 4.30 -4.18
CA LEU A 37 10.86 4.65 -4.48
C LEU A 37 11.48 3.71 -5.53
N VAL A 38 11.19 2.41 -5.42
CA VAL A 38 11.60 1.41 -6.42
C VAL A 38 10.95 1.71 -7.78
N ALA A 39 9.63 1.91 -7.81
CA ALA A 39 8.92 2.20 -9.05
C ALA A 39 9.36 3.53 -9.69
N ALA A 40 9.59 4.58 -8.89
CA ALA A 40 10.05 5.88 -9.39
C ALA A 40 11.46 5.81 -9.99
N SER A 41 12.39 5.13 -9.31
CA SER A 41 13.77 4.99 -9.79
C SER A 41 13.88 4.11 -11.05
N THR A 42 13.14 3.01 -11.11
CA THR A 42 13.09 2.17 -12.34
C THR A 42 12.28 2.80 -13.46
N GLY A 43 11.18 3.48 -13.15
CA GLY A 43 10.39 4.23 -14.13
C GLY A 43 11.18 5.38 -14.75
N ALA A 44 11.99 6.09 -13.96
CA ALA A 44 12.90 7.11 -14.47
C ALA A 44 13.95 6.52 -15.44
N ALA A 45 14.51 5.34 -15.13
CA ALA A 45 15.42 4.65 -16.04
C ALA A 45 14.73 4.27 -17.37
N LEU A 46 13.51 3.73 -17.31
CA LEU A 46 12.73 3.40 -18.51
C LEU A 46 12.33 4.63 -19.33
N GLY A 47 12.04 5.75 -18.66
CA GLY A 47 11.68 7.02 -19.30
C GLY A 47 12.88 7.70 -19.96
N LEU A 48 14.07 7.63 -19.36
CA LEU A 48 15.31 8.15 -19.94
C LEU A 48 15.69 7.41 -21.24
N GLU A 49 15.40 6.11 -21.35
CA GLU A 49 15.55 5.36 -22.60
C GLU A 49 14.48 5.71 -23.65
N ALA A 50 13.28 6.15 -23.22
CA ALA A 50 12.14 6.35 -24.11
C ALA A 50 12.09 7.74 -24.77
N GLY A 51 12.92 8.71 -24.34
CA GLY A 51 13.17 10.00 -24.98
C GLY A 51 11.97 10.96 -25.13
N THR A 52 10.75 10.52 -24.85
CA THR A 52 9.51 11.31 -24.96
C THR A 52 8.51 10.86 -23.90
N THR A 53 7.81 11.82 -23.30
CA THR A 53 6.91 11.60 -22.16
C THR A 53 5.74 10.68 -22.49
N ASP A 54 5.25 10.72 -23.73
CA ASP A 54 4.11 9.92 -24.20
C ASP A 54 4.48 8.44 -24.41
N ALA A 55 5.67 8.19 -24.97
CA ALA A 55 6.20 6.83 -25.09
C ALA A 55 6.52 6.21 -23.72
N ALA A 56 7.02 7.01 -22.78
CA ALA A 56 7.23 6.56 -21.41
C ALA A 56 5.90 6.14 -20.76
N LEU A 57 4.86 6.97 -20.85
CA LEU A 57 3.54 6.69 -20.26
C LEU A 57 2.90 5.43 -20.84
N SER A 58 2.93 5.28 -22.18
CA SER A 58 2.46 4.06 -22.86
C SER A 58 3.20 2.81 -22.38
N ARG A 59 4.53 2.90 -22.24
CA ARG A 59 5.37 1.79 -21.77
C ARG A 59 5.08 1.42 -20.32
N LEU A 60 4.82 2.39 -19.44
CA LEU A 60 4.45 2.14 -18.05
C LEU A 60 3.12 1.38 -17.95
N VAL A 61 2.11 1.77 -18.75
CA VAL A 61 0.82 1.06 -18.82
C VAL A 61 1.02 -0.37 -19.32
N THR A 62 1.86 -0.55 -20.33
CA THR A 62 2.15 -1.87 -20.91
C THR A 62 2.80 -2.80 -19.88
N VAL A 63 3.78 -2.30 -19.11
CA VAL A 63 4.45 -3.09 -18.07
C VAL A 63 3.52 -3.41 -16.89
N ALA A 64 2.62 -2.49 -16.54
CA ALA A 64 1.62 -2.73 -15.49
C ALA A 64 0.61 -3.82 -15.90
N ALA A 65 0.26 -3.91 -17.19
CA ALA A 65 -0.70 -4.88 -17.71
C ALA A 65 -0.09 -6.24 -18.12
N ALA A 66 1.23 -6.35 -18.15
CA ALA A 66 1.92 -7.56 -18.59
C ALA A 66 1.93 -8.67 -17.52
N ASP A 67 1.92 -9.93 -17.98
CA ASP A 67 2.16 -11.08 -17.10
C ASP A 67 3.62 -11.02 -16.59
N PRO A 68 3.84 -11.00 -15.25
CA PRO A 68 5.17 -10.86 -14.67
C PRO A 68 6.16 -11.94 -15.11
N THR A 69 5.69 -13.12 -15.50
CA THR A 69 6.56 -14.22 -15.97
C THR A 69 7.17 -13.96 -17.34
N THR A 70 6.63 -12.99 -18.09
CA THR A 70 7.06 -12.63 -19.44
C THR A 70 7.89 -11.34 -19.50
N LEU A 71 8.07 -10.67 -18.37
CA LEU A 71 8.72 -9.36 -18.29
C LEU A 71 10.26 -9.46 -18.27
N PRO A 72 10.97 -8.58 -19.01
CA PRO A 72 12.38 -8.34 -18.77
C PRO A 72 12.65 -7.86 -17.34
N THR A 73 13.84 -8.14 -16.79
CA THR A 73 14.17 -7.92 -15.37
C THR A 73 13.84 -6.51 -14.84
N LEU A 74 14.21 -5.44 -15.55
CA LEU A 74 13.91 -4.06 -15.10
C LEU A 74 12.40 -3.76 -15.10
N ALA A 75 11.68 -4.27 -16.10
CA ALA A 75 10.23 -4.14 -16.18
C ALA A 75 9.54 -4.96 -15.07
N ALA A 76 10.07 -6.14 -14.72
CA ALA A 76 9.59 -6.92 -13.59
C ALA A 76 9.79 -6.19 -12.26
N VAL A 77 10.97 -5.59 -12.03
CA VAL A 77 11.23 -4.78 -10.82
C VAL A 77 10.26 -3.61 -10.73
N TYR A 78 10.03 -2.90 -11.84
CA TYR A 78 9.04 -1.83 -11.90
C TYR A 78 7.62 -2.32 -11.62
N HIS A 79 7.20 -3.43 -12.25
CA HIS A 79 5.89 -4.05 -12.07
C HIS A 79 5.66 -4.44 -10.60
N TYR A 80 6.62 -5.12 -9.96
CA TYR A 80 6.52 -5.48 -8.55
C TYR A 80 6.56 -4.26 -7.63
N GLY A 81 7.28 -3.20 -8.01
CA GLY A 81 7.19 -1.89 -7.36
C GLY A 81 5.77 -1.33 -7.38
N LEU A 82 5.09 -1.34 -8.53
CA LEU A 82 3.69 -0.90 -8.62
C LEU A 82 2.74 -1.77 -7.81
N VAL A 83 2.88 -3.10 -7.88
CA VAL A 83 2.09 -4.04 -7.07
C VAL A 83 2.30 -3.75 -5.58
N GLY A 84 3.54 -3.51 -5.16
CA GLY A 84 3.87 -3.13 -3.78
C GLY A 84 3.22 -1.82 -3.34
N VAL A 85 3.12 -0.82 -4.22
CA VAL A 85 2.40 0.44 -3.93
C VAL A 85 0.91 0.17 -3.72
N VAL A 86 0.28 -0.61 -4.59
CA VAL A 86 -1.15 -0.96 -4.48
C VAL A 86 -1.42 -1.72 -3.18
N VAL A 87 -0.63 -2.76 -2.90
CA VAL A 87 -0.76 -3.59 -1.71
C VAL A 87 -0.50 -2.77 -0.43
N GLY A 88 0.56 -1.96 -0.41
CA GLY A 88 0.88 -1.08 0.72
C GLY A 88 -0.21 -0.05 0.99
N THR A 89 -0.76 0.56 -0.06
CA THR A 89 -1.88 1.52 0.05
C THR A 89 -3.15 0.84 0.56
N TRP A 90 -3.40 -0.41 0.14
CA TRP A 90 -4.54 -1.19 0.64
C TRP A 90 -4.41 -1.51 2.12
N PHE A 91 -3.22 -1.94 2.58
CA PHE A 91 -2.95 -2.13 4.01
C PHE A 91 -3.07 -0.83 4.80
N LEU A 92 -2.58 0.29 4.25
CA LEU A 92 -2.74 1.59 4.88
C LEU A 92 -4.23 1.96 5.03
N GLY A 93 -5.05 1.74 4.00
CA GLY A 93 -6.50 1.92 4.05
C GLY A 93 -7.19 1.01 5.07
N LEU A 94 -6.84 -0.28 5.12
CA LEU A 94 -7.33 -1.20 6.16
C LEU A 94 -6.96 -0.72 7.57
N GLY A 95 -5.73 -0.26 7.73
CA GLY A 95 -5.26 0.30 8.98
C GLY A 95 -6.08 1.52 9.41
N PHE A 96 -6.49 2.39 8.49
CA PHE A 96 -7.40 3.51 8.75
C PHE A 96 -8.79 3.06 9.21
N ILE A 97 -9.36 2.06 8.53
CA ILE A 97 -10.65 1.46 8.90
C ILE A 97 -10.61 0.88 10.31
N LEU A 98 -9.54 0.14 10.64
CA LEU A 98 -9.36 -0.50 11.95
C LEU A 98 -9.12 0.49 13.09
N THR A 99 -8.54 1.66 12.81
CA THR A 99 -8.36 2.72 13.81
C THR A 99 -9.56 3.66 13.96
N GLY A 100 -10.65 3.46 13.19
CA GLY A 100 -11.88 4.23 13.37
C GLY A 100 -11.84 5.69 12.91
N VAL A 101 -10.94 6.06 11.98
CA VAL A 101 -10.81 7.47 11.50
C VAL A 101 -12.05 7.98 10.74
N PHE A 102 -13.10 7.18 10.59
CA PHE A 102 -14.40 7.56 10.01
C PHE A 102 -15.52 7.74 11.05
N GLU A 103 -15.22 7.73 12.36
CA GLU A 103 -16.16 8.19 13.41
C GLU A 103 -16.13 9.71 13.61
#